data_AF-A0A3R9E5S9-F1
#
_entry.id   AF-A0A3R9E5S9-F1
#
_cell.length_a   1.000
_cell.length_b   1.000
_cell.length_c   1.000
_cell.angle_alpha   90.00
_cell.angle_beta   90.00
_cell.angle_gamma   90.00
#
_symmetry.space_group_name_H-M   'P 1'
#
loop_
_entity.id
_entity.type
_entity.pdbx_description
1 polymer ?
#
loop_
_entity_poly.entity_id
_entity_poly.type
_entity_poly.pdbx_seq_one_letter_code
_entity_poly.pdbx_strand_id
1 'polypeptide(L)'
;VDNVDNTEHNVVVEIFDSDNQSIFYESYFLKSGDRTDLQYIKGPLGVYRFEVTLDQETKRIHMAEIRYARDVSGSDLVYIDIVNNTENPIEFGIAVP
;
A
#
# COMPACT_ATOMS: atom_id res chain seq x y z
N VAL A 1 -12.61 -13.12 1.31
CA VAL A 1 -11.49 -13.24 2.26
C VAL A 1 -12.04 -13.08 3.66
N ASP A 2 -11.82 -14.08 4.52
CA ASP A 2 -12.12 -14.01 5.95
C ASP A 2 -10.78 -13.79 6.65
N ASN A 3 -10.68 -12.74 7.48
CA ASN A 3 -9.45 -12.34 8.16
C ASN A 3 -9.59 -12.56 9.69
N VAL A 4 -10.57 -13.36 10.14
CA VAL A 4 -10.80 -13.66 11.57
C VAL A 4 -9.72 -14.60 12.12
N ASP A 5 -9.14 -15.45 11.27
CA ASP A 5 -8.12 -16.39 11.67
C ASP A 5 -6.73 -15.74 11.62
N ASN A 6 -5.80 -16.25 12.44
CA ASN A 6 -4.43 -15.74 12.53
C ASN A 6 -3.58 -16.16 11.30
N THR A 7 -4.26 -16.30 10.16
CA THR A 7 -3.75 -16.79 8.88
C THR A 7 -3.01 -15.67 8.19
N GLU A 8 -1.90 -16.02 7.56
CA GLU A 8 -1.12 -15.07 6.77
C GLU A 8 -1.77 -14.93 5.40
N HIS A 9 -2.05 -13.69 5.04
CA HIS A 9 -2.55 -13.32 3.73
C HIS A 9 -1.42 -12.75 2.90
N ASN A 10 -1.43 -13.07 1.60
CA ASN A 10 -0.48 -12.49 0.67
C ASN A 10 -0.98 -11.12 0.21
N VAL A 11 -0.20 -10.07 0.46
CA VAL A 11 -0.49 -8.71 0.02
C VAL A 11 0.56 -8.30 -0.99
N VAL A 12 0.14 -8.12 -2.24
CA VAL A 12 0.98 -7.57 -3.31
C VAL A 12 0.69 -6.10 -3.45
N VAL A 13 1.74 -5.29 -3.49
CA VAL A 13 1.65 -3.85 -3.67
C VAL A 13 2.43 -3.47 -4.91
N GLU A 14 1.74 -2.85 -5.86
CA GLU A 14 2.33 -2.30 -7.06
C GLU A 14 2.05 -0.80 -7.13
N ILE A 15 3.07 -0.01 -7.47
CA ILE A 15 2.95 1.44 -7.56
C ILE A 15 3.34 1.88 -8.97
N PHE A 16 2.47 2.68 -9.57
CA PHE A 16 2.67 3.27 -10.88
C PHE A 16 2.89 4.78 -10.74
N ASP A 17 3.85 5.29 -11.50
CA ASP A 17 4.08 6.74 -11.63
C ASP A 17 3.01 7.41 -12.54
N SER A 18 3.17 8.71 -12.78
CA SER A 18 2.26 9.48 -13.63
C SER A 18 2.25 9.05 -15.09
N ASP A 19 3.30 8.39 -15.56
CA ASP A 19 3.43 7.83 -16.90
C ASP A 19 2.89 6.38 -16.97
N ASN A 20 2.25 5.93 -15.89
CA ASN A 20 1.67 4.60 -15.75
C ASN A 20 2.73 3.47 -15.81
N GLN A 21 3.98 3.78 -15.46
CA GLN A 21 5.06 2.81 -15.36
C GLN A 21 5.11 2.26 -13.93
N SER A 22 5.26 0.93 -13.81
CA SER A 22 5.46 0.28 -12.52
C SER A 22 6.85 0.62 -11.99
N ILE A 23 6.91 1.29 -10.85
CA ILE A 23 8.15 1.74 -10.20
C ILE A 23 8.44 1.01 -8.89
N PHE A 24 7.46 0.24 -8.41
CA PHE A 24 7.55 -0.55 -7.20
C PHE A 24 6.64 -1.77 -7.31
N TYR A 25 7.14 -2.93 -6.92
CA TYR A 25 6.39 -4.18 -6.89
C TYR A 25 6.96 -5.05 -5.77
N GLU A 26 6.21 -5.21 -4.68
CA GLU A 26 6.59 -6.07 -3.55
C GLU A 26 5.42 -6.90 -3.06
N SER A 27 5.73 -8.01 -2.40
CA SER A 27 4.75 -8.89 -1.77
C SER A 27 5.08 -9.08 -0.28
N TYR A 28 4.07 -8.97 0.56
CA TYR A 28 4.15 -9.16 2.00
C TYR A 28 3.23 -10.32 2.42
N PHE A 29 3.58 -10.98 3.51
CA PHE A 29 2.69 -11.91 4.20
C PHE A 29 2.31 -11.26 5.52
N LEU A 30 1.02 -10.95 5.69
CA LEU A 30 0.50 -10.19 6.83
C LEU A 30 -0.69 -10.94 7.43
N LYS A 31 -0.81 -10.91 8.75
CA LYS A 31 -2.01 -11.39 9.43
C LYS A 31 -3.00 -10.24 9.60
N SER A 32 -4.25 -10.56 9.92
CA SER A 32 -5.22 -9.54 10.28
C SER A 32 -4.73 -8.71 11.47
N GLY A 33 -4.78 -7.38 11.33
CA GLY A 33 -4.27 -6.45 12.33
C GLY A 33 -2.75 -6.20 12.28
N ASP A 34 -2.01 -6.91 11.42
CA ASP A 34 -0.64 -6.53 11.11
C ASP A 34 -0.64 -5.31 10.19
N ARG A 35 0.36 -4.45 10.40
CA ARG A 35 0.64 -3.28 9.59
C ARG A 35 1.97 -3.45 8.89
N THR A 36 2.02 -3.15 7.59
CA THR A 36 3.29 -2.95 6.88
C THR A 36 3.47 -1.50 6.49
N ASP A 37 4.65 -0.97 6.73
CA ASP A 37 5.05 0.33 6.22
C ASP A 37 5.81 0.11 4.91
N LEU A 38 5.33 0.71 3.82
CA LEU A 38 6.04 0.64 2.55
C LEU A 38 7.33 1.45 2.67
N GLN A 39 8.46 0.83 2.35
CA GLN A 39 9.71 1.57 2.31
C GLN A 39 9.67 2.65 1.22
N TYR A 40 10.32 3.75 1.56
CA TYR A 40 10.40 5.01 0.83
C TYR A 40 10.28 4.92 -0.69
N ILE A 41 9.20 5.50 -1.23
CA ILE A 41 9.00 5.64 -2.68
C ILE A 41 9.79 6.87 -3.15
N LYS A 42 10.93 6.64 -3.80
CA LYS A 42 11.69 7.70 -4.48
C LYS A 42 11.05 7.97 -5.83
N GLY A 43 10.47 9.15 -6.00
CA GLY A 43 9.94 9.57 -7.29
C GLY A 43 9.74 11.08 -7.40
N PRO A 44 9.54 11.59 -8.63
CA PRO A 44 9.16 12.98 -8.85
C PRO A 44 7.84 13.34 -8.16
N LEU A 45 7.61 14.62 -7.92
CA LEU A 45 6.30 15.10 -7.49
C LEU A 45 5.24 14.71 -8.52
N GLY A 46 4.08 14.25 -8.07
CA GLY A 46 3.02 13.84 -8.97
C GLY A 46 2.00 12.92 -8.33
N VAL A 47 1.04 12.48 -9.15
CA VAL A 47 0.02 11.52 -8.76
C VAL A 47 0.52 10.11 -9.09
N TYR A 48 0.45 9.24 -8.09
CA TYR A 48 0.82 7.84 -8.16
C TYR A 48 -0.42 6.97 -8.01
N ARG A 49 -0.44 5.83 -8.71
CA ARG A 49 -1.46 4.80 -8.55
C ARG A 49 -0.89 3.65 -7.75
N PHE A 50 -1.48 3.39 -6.59
CA PHE A 50 -1.21 2.27 -5.73
C PHE A 50 -2.23 1.18 -6.02
N GLU A 51 -1.76 -0.02 -6.33
CA GLU A 51 -2.58 -1.20 -6.51
C GLU A 51 -2.21 -2.22 -5.45
N VAL A 52 -3.15 -2.51 -4.56
CA VAL A 52 -2.97 -3.48 -3.48
C VAL A 52 -3.85 -4.68 -3.78
N THR A 53 -3.24 -5.86 -3.85
CA THR A 53 -3.93 -7.12 -4.13
C THR A 53 -3.76 -8.06 -2.94
N LEU A 54 -4.87 -8.45 -2.32
CA LEU A 54 -4.95 -9.40 -1.22
C LEU A 54 -5.32 -10.79 -1.76
N ASP A 55 -4.51 -11.79 -1.41
CA ASP A 55 -4.63 -13.19 -1.78
C ASP A 55 -4.85 -13.45 -3.28
N GLN A 56 -4.34 -12.55 -4.13
CA GLN A 56 -4.55 -12.58 -5.59
C GLN A 56 -6.03 -12.49 -6.03
N GLU A 57 -6.95 -12.25 -5.11
CA GLU A 57 -8.39 -12.21 -5.37
C GLU A 57 -8.97 -10.80 -5.24
N THR A 58 -8.58 -10.08 -4.18
CA THR A 58 -9.18 -8.78 -3.86
C THR A 58 -8.22 -7.67 -4.21
N LYS A 59 -8.56 -6.85 -5.21
CA LYS A 59 -7.78 -5.68 -5.61
C LYS A 59 -8.40 -4.38 -5.09
N ARG A 60 -7.56 -3.48 -4.62
CA ARG A 60 -7.88 -2.09 -4.27
C ARG A 60 -6.93 -1.15 -5.00
N ILE A 61 -7.47 -0.05 -5.49
CA ILE A 61 -6.72 0.97 -6.23
C ILE A 61 -6.85 2.27 -5.46
N HIS A 62 -5.73 2.88 -5.12
CA HIS A 62 -5.65 4.17 -4.46
C HIS A 62 -4.81 5.13 -5.29
N MET A 63 -5.33 6.33 -5.52
CA MET A 63 -4.58 7.41 -6.17
C MET A 63 -4.09 8.36 -5.08
N ALA A 64 -2.79 8.65 -5.05
CA ALA A 64 -2.23 9.59 -4.09
C ALA A 64 -1.25 10.55 -4.75
N GLU A 65 -1.31 11.81 -4.33
CA GLU A 65 -0.40 12.84 -4.79
C GLU A 65 0.79 12.92 -3.84
N ILE A 66 1.98 12.56 -4.33
CA ILE A 66 3.22 12.80 -3.62
C ILE A 66 3.57 14.27 -3.80
N ARG A 67 3.38 15.05 -2.72
CA ARG A 67 3.58 16.51 -2.68
C ARG A 67 4.96 16.93 -2.16
N TYR A 68 5.77 15.99 -1.69
CA TYR A 68 7.14 16.24 -1.22
C TYR A 68 8.14 15.32 -1.91
N ALA A 69 8.93 15.89 -2.84
CA ALA A 69 10.11 15.27 -3.41
C ALA A 69 11.29 16.14 -2.99
N ARG A 70 11.90 15.86 -1.84
CA ARG A 70 13.17 16.48 -1.45
C ARG A 70 13.83 15.63 -0.40
N ASP A 71 15.15 15.54 -0.49
CA ASP A 71 16.10 14.85 0.37
C ASP A 71 16.02 15.22 1.86
N VAL A 72 14.89 15.01 2.54
CA VAL A 72 14.68 15.42 3.93
C VAL A 72 14.04 14.28 4.71
N SER A 73 14.54 14.12 5.93
CA SER A 73 14.21 13.15 6.98
C SER A 73 12.75 13.18 7.49
N GLY A 74 11.76 13.38 6.62
CA GLY A 74 10.33 13.34 6.92
C GLY A 74 9.63 12.60 5.79
N SER A 75 9.58 11.28 5.91
CA SER A 75 8.96 10.39 4.93
C SER A 75 7.45 10.33 5.16
N ASP A 76 6.64 10.69 4.17
CA ASP A 76 5.24 10.26 4.13
C ASP A 76 5.22 8.72 4.27
N LEU A 77 4.63 8.22 5.35
CA LEU A 77 4.49 6.80 5.65
C LEU A 77 3.24 6.28 4.96
N VAL A 78 3.42 5.48 3.92
CA VAL A 78 2.32 4.73 3.33
C VAL A 78 2.16 3.43 4.12
N TYR A 79 0.98 3.22 4.68
CA TYR A 79 0.67 2.01 5.43
C TYR A 79 -0.53 1.27 4.84
N ILE A 80 -0.46 -0.05 4.94
CA ILE A 80 -1.53 -0.96 4.54
C ILE A 80 -1.86 -1.81 5.76
N ASP A 81 -3.14 -1.79 6.14
CA ASP A 81 -3.69 -2.60 7.22
C ASP A 81 -4.67 -3.61 6.64
N ILE A 82 -4.52 -4.87 7.06
CA ILE A 82 -5.53 -5.90 6.79
C ILE A 82 -6.53 -5.87 7.94
N VAL A 83 -7.78 -5.56 7.62
CA VAL A 83 -8.86 -5.51 8.61
C VAL A 83 -9.84 -6.65 8.42
N ASN A 84 -10.45 -7.07 9.52
CA ASN A 84 -11.50 -8.08 9.51
C ASN A 84 -12.84 -7.49 9.05
N ASN A 85 -12.92 -7.20 7.75
CA ASN A 85 -14.09 -6.68 7.07
C ASN A 85 -14.21 -7.35 5.70
N THR A 86 -15.22 -8.21 5.53
CA THR A 86 -15.42 -8.98 4.31
C THR A 86 -15.77 -8.11 3.09
N GLU A 87 -16.29 -6.90 3.29
CA GLU A 87 -16.57 -5.94 2.21
C GLU A 87 -15.34 -5.11 1.85
N ASN A 88 -14.57 -4.69 2.85
CA ASN A 88 -13.38 -3.85 2.70
C ASN A 88 -12.21 -4.36 3.57
N PRO A 89 -11.55 -5.46 3.16
CA PRO A 89 -10.52 -6.11 3.98
C PRO A 89 -9.16 -5.41 3.97
N ILE A 90 -9.02 -4.35 3.18
CA ILE A 90 -7.77 -3.59 2.99
C ILE A 90 -8.06 -2.13 3.36
N GLU A 91 -7.35 -1.61 4.35
CA GLU A 91 -7.27 -0.18 4.64
C GLU A 91 -5.91 0.35 4.17
N PHE A 92 -5.94 1.50 3.50
CA PHE A 92 -4.76 2.17 2.97
C PHE A 92 -4.71 3.60 3.47
N GLY A 93 -3.57 4.03 3.98
CA GLY A 93 -3.37 5.39 4.47
C GLY A 93 -2.01 5.96 4.12
N ILE A 94 -1.96 7.28 4.09
CA ILE A 94 -0.72 8.05 3.94
C ILE A 94 -0.65 8.98 5.15
N ALA A 95 0.36 8.77 5.98
CA ALA A 95 0.62 9.59 7.13
C ALA A 95 1.81 10.51 6.84
N VAL A 96 1.61 11.82 6.97
CA VAL A 96 2.73 12.77 7.06
C VAL A 96 3.21 12.72 8.52
N PRO A 97 4.50 12.49 8.80
CA PRO A 97 5.03 12.49 10.16
C PRO A 97 4.90 13.85 10.86
#